data_AF-A0A031J6K5-F1
#
_entry.id   AF-A0A031J6K5-F1
#
_cell.length_a   1.000
_cell.length_b   1.000
_cell.length_c   1.000
_cell.angle_alpha   90.00
_cell.angle_beta   90.00
_cell.angle_gamma   90.00
#
_symmetry.space_group_name_H-M   'P 1'
#
loop_
_entity.id
_entity.type
_entity.pdbx_description
1 polymer ?
#
loop_
_entity_poly.entity_id
_entity_poly.type
_entity_poly.pdbx_seq_one_letter_code
_entity_poly.pdbx_strand_id
1 'polypeptide(L)' 'MVLELLEDIARLLEGLKPEVRKVFLMVQCDWLTYKLITKQMGISLRSVERYVAEALYYCSVLRYGANE' A
#
# COMPACT_ATOMS: atom_id res chain seq x y z
N MET A 1 10.85 6.84 19.40
CA MET A 1 10.76 7.83 18.31
C MET A 1 10.69 7.19 16.92
N VAL A 2 11.74 6.52 16.40
CA VAL A 2 11.65 5.88 15.06
C VAL A 2 10.78 4.61 15.06
N LEU A 3 10.92 3.76 16.08
CA LEU A 3 10.14 2.53 16.19
C LEU A 3 8.63 2.81 16.34
N GLU A 4 8.26 3.76 17.20
CA GLU A 4 6.87 4.19 17.39
C GLU A 4 6.25 4.69 16.07
N LEU A 5 7.00 5.49 15.29
CA LEU A 5 6.53 5.95 13.98
C LEU A 5 6.33 4.79 13.00
N LEU A 6 7.23 3.80 13.00
CA LEU A 6 7.08 2.61 12.16
C LEU A 6 5.86 1.78 12.59
N GLU A 7 5.60 1.65 13.89
CA GLU A 7 4.42 0.97 14.41
C GLU A 7 3.12 1.71 14.03
N ASP A 8 3.10 3.04 14.09
CA ASP A 8 1.95 3.84 13.68
C ASP A 8 1.68 3.68 12.17
N ILE A 9 2.72 3.69 11.34
CA ILE A 9 2.59 3.41 9.90
C ILE A 9 2.10 1.99 9.66
N ALA A 10 2.63 1.00 10.39
CA ALA A 10 2.19 -0.39 10.26
C ALA A 10 0.69 -0.52 10.59
N ARG A 11 0.25 0.07 11.70
CA ARG A 11 -1.16 0.09 12.13
C ARG A 11 -2.06 0.81 11.11
N LEU A 12 -1.60 1.91 10.51
CA LEU A 12 -2.33 2.56 9.43
C LEU A 12 -2.54 1.60 8.24
N LEU A 13 -1.50 0.88 7.82
CA LEU A 13 -1.58 -0.04 6.68
C LEU A 13 -2.38 -1.32 6.97
N GLU A 14 -2.64 -1.66 8.23
CA GLU A 14 -3.45 -2.84 8.59
C GLU A 14 -4.89 -2.76 8.09
N GLY A 15 -5.46 -1.56 7.97
CA GLY A 15 -6.82 -1.38 7.44
C GLY A 15 -6.96 -1.56 5.93
N LEU A 16 -5.86 -1.73 5.20
CA LEU A 16 -5.88 -2.16 3.81
C LEU A 16 -6.17 -3.67 3.70
N LYS A 17 -6.82 -4.07 2.60
CA LYS A 17 -6.92 -5.49 2.24
C LYS A 17 -5.52 -6.11 2.10
N PRO A 18 -5.32 -7.39 2.47
CA PRO A 18 -4.00 -8.02 2.46
C PRO A 18 -3.25 -7.90 1.12
N GLU A 19 -3.95 -8.16 0.01
CA GLU A 19 -3.37 -8.08 -1.34
C GLU A 19 -2.98 -6.65 -1.75
N VAL A 20 -3.79 -5.67 -1.32
CA VAL A 20 -3.55 -4.24 -1.57
C VAL A 20 -2.33 -3.77 -0.78
N ARG A 21 -2.26 -4.11 0.52
CA ARG A 21 -1.11 -3.81 1.38
C ARG A 21 0.17 -4.44 0.82
N LYS A 22 0.11 -5.70 0.41
CA LYS A 22 1.28 -6.43 -0.11
C LYS A 22 1.82 -5.77 -1.38
N VAL A 23 0.96 -5.47 -2.36
CA VAL A 23 1.37 -4.76 -3.58
C VAL A 23 1.92 -3.36 -3.26
N PHE A 24 1.30 -2.64 -2.34
CA PHE A 24 1.78 -1.31 -1.94
C PHE A 24 3.18 -1.35 -1.32
N LEU A 25 3.45 -2.28 -0.40
CA LEU A 25 4.76 -2.46 0.22
C LEU A 25 5.83 -2.91 -0.79
N MET A 26 5.46 -3.77 -1.74
CA MET A 26 6.38 -4.15 -2.83
C MET A 26 6.84 -2.96 -3.66
N VAL A 27 5.98 -1.97 -3.88
CA VAL A 27 6.34 -0.74 -4.61
C VAL A 27 7.16 0.21 -3.74
N GLN A 28 6.73 0.46 -2.50
CA GLN A 28 7.28 1.53 -1.67
C GLN A 28 8.51 1.11 -0.85
N CYS A 29 8.56 -0.14 -0.39
CA CYS A 29 9.62 -0.66 0.48
C CYS A 29 10.59 -1.57 -0.29
N ASP A 30 10.07 -2.46 -1.14
CA ASP A 30 10.90 -3.39 -1.91
C ASP A 30 11.36 -2.81 -3.27
N TRP A 31 10.83 -1.65 -3.66
CA TRP A 31 11.11 -0.94 -4.92
C TRP A 31 10.92 -1.81 -6.18
N LEU A 32 9.98 -2.76 -6.13
CA LEU A 32 9.65 -3.61 -7.27
C LEU A 32 8.84 -2.84 -8.32
N THR A 33 9.17 -3.08 -9.59
CA THR A 33 8.37 -2.59 -10.71
C THR A 33 7.04 -3.33 -10.81
N TYR A 34 6.03 -2.68 -11.37
CA TYR A 34 4.71 -3.30 -11.54
C TYR A 34 4.78 -4.59 -12.37
N LYS A 35 5.70 -4.67 -13.34
CA LYS A 35 5.93 -5.86 -14.17
C LYS A 35 6.50 -7.06 -13.37
N LEU A 36 7.30 -6.81 -12.34
CA LEU A 36 7.78 -7.89 -11.46
C LEU A 36 6.67 -8.33 -10.51
N ILE A 37 5.88 -7.38 -10.01
CA ILE A 37 4.75 -7.65 -9.13
C ILE A 37 3.69 -8.51 -9.84
N THR A 38 3.36 -8.23 -11.10
CA THR A 38 2.39 -9.07 -11.85
C THR A 38 2.83 -10.52 -11.93
N LYS A 39 4.13 -10.77 -12.13
CA LYS A 39 4.71 -12.12 -12.16
C LYS A 39 4.67 -12.79 -10.78
N GLN A 40 5.05 -12.06 -9.73
CA GLN A 40 5.13 -12.61 -8.37
C GLN A 40 3.75 -12.89 -7.75
N MET A 41 2.76 -12.06 -8.09
CA MET A 41 1.41 -12.13 -7.53
C MET A 41 0.42 -12.90 -8.42
N GLY A 42 0.79 -13.18 -9.68
CA GLY A 42 -0.11 -13.85 -10.63
C GLY A 42 -1.33 -13.01 -11.03
N ILE A 43 -1.22 -11.68 -10.98
CA ILE A 43 -2.31 -10.73 -11.29
C ILE A 43 -1.97 -9.85 -12.49
N SER A 44 -2.98 -9.24 -13.09
CA SER A 44 -2.81 -8.34 -14.24
C SER A 44 -2.18 -7.00 -13.84
N LEU A 45 -1.53 -6.32 -14.79
CA LEU A 45 -0.96 -4.98 -14.59
C LEU A 45 -2.03 -3.98 -14.08
N ARG A 46 -3.23 -4.02 -14.67
CA ARG A 46 -4.38 -3.23 -14.22
C ARG A 46 -4.73 -3.48 -12.75
N SER A 47 -4.58 -4.72 -12.27
CA SER A 47 -4.84 -5.04 -10.86
C SER A 47 -3.79 -4.43 -9.95
N VAL A 48 -2.52 -4.45 -10.35
CA VAL A 48 -1.42 -3.79 -9.63
C VAL A 48 -1.68 -2.28 -9.54
N GLU A 49 -1.98 -1.63 -10.66
CA GLU A 49 -2.30 -0.19 -10.71
C GLU A 49 -3.48 0.16 -9.80
N ARG A 50 -4.55 -0.63 -9.86
CA ARG A 50 -5.74 -0.46 -9.00
C ARG A 50 -5.38 -0.60 -7.52
N TYR A 51 -4.60 -1.61 -7.14
CA TYR A 51 -4.21 -1.82 -5.74
C TYR A 51 -3.32 -0.68 -5.23
N VAL A 52 -2.38 -0.19 -6.04
CA VAL A 52 -1.58 0.99 -5.64
C VAL A 52 -2.47 2.22 -5.47
N ALA A 53 -3.41 2.47 -6.39
CA ALA A 53 -4.34 3.59 -6.29
C ALA A 53 -5.26 3.48 -5.05
N GLU A 54 -5.78 2.28 -4.75
CA GLU A 54 -6.59 2.01 -3.55
C GLU A 54 -5.80 2.30 -2.27
N ALA A 55 -4.54 1.85 -2.20
CA ALA A 55 -3.67 2.12 -1.06
C ALA A 55 -3.37 3.61 -0.87
N LEU A 56 -3.02 4.33 -1.95
CA LEU A 56 -2.77 5.77 -1.90
C LEU A 56 -4.01 6.57 -1.51
N TYR A 57 -5.17 6.19 -2.04
CA TYR A 57 -6.45 6.81 -1.67
C TYR A 57 -6.75 6.59 -0.19
N TYR A 58 -6.61 5.37 0.31
CA TYR A 58 -6.82 5.05 1.72
C TYR A 58 -5.90 5.88 2.64
N CYS A 59 -4.60 5.95 2.32
CA CYS A 59 -3.65 6.80 3.06
C CYS A 59 -4.02 8.29 2.99
N SER A 60 -4.51 8.77 1.83
CA SER A 60 -4.97 10.14 1.64
C SER A 60 -6.20 10.46 2.49
N VAL A 61 -7.20 9.58 2.50
CA VAL A 61 -8.41 9.72 3.32
C VAL A 61 -8.06 9.75 4.80
N LEU A 62 -7.15 8.89 5.28
CA LEU A 62 -6.74 8.93 6.68
C LEU A 62 -6.01 10.22 7.05
N ARG A 63 -5.21 10.77 6.12
CA ARG A 63 -4.45 12.00 6.34
C ARG A 63 -5.32 13.26 6.28
N TYR A 64 -6.33 13.30 5.42
CA TYR A 64 -7.11 14.51 5.14
C TYR A 64 -8.57 14.43 5.60
N GLY A 65 -9.14 13.24 5.71
CA GLY A 65 -10.49 12.99 6.22
C GLY A 65 -10.59 12.94 7.75
N ALA A 66 -9.45 13.04 8.47
CA ALA A 66 -9.40 13.23 9.92
C ALA A 66 -9.42 14.71 10.34
N ASN A 67 -9.59 15.64 9.38
CA ASN A 67 -9.63 17.10 9.61
C ASN A 67 -11.05 17.71 9.46
N GLU A 68 -12.11 16.92 9.66
CA GLU A 68 -13.49 17.41 9.84
C GLU A 68 -14.02 17.08 11.24
#